data_AF-A0AAJ3PV51-F1
#
_entry.id   AF-A0AAJ3PV51-F1
#
_cell.length_a   1.000
_cell.length_b   1.000
_cell.length_c   1.000
_cell.angle_alpha   90.00
_cell.angle_beta   90.00
_cell.angle_gamma   90.00
#
_symmetry.space_group_name_H-M   'P 1'
#
loop_
_entity.id
_entity.type
_entity.pdbx_description
1 polymer ?
#
loop_
_entity_poly.entity_id
_entity_poly.type
_entity_poly.pdbx_seq_one_letter_code
_entity_poly.pdbx_strand_id
1 'polypeptide(L)'
;MQPMPDYALSVCEQLKALTASGALQVDSAQMDVAKSLDRVLAGLKQRRPAAKSSALGWLFAAKKKSAVGIKGLYIHGSVGRGKTMLMDMFFLMAPCRKKRRAHFHEFMADVHNRIAAHRLKLKNGETKQADPMPPVAAALYEEAELLCFDEFTVTDIADAMILSRLFSELFARGCVLVATSNVEPDNLYTDGLNRSLFLPFVALLKQHVDVVTLDSPTDYRMEKLNSQPVYLVPINEHNDMAMEASWTQALHGRKALPLDIPMKGRHIHVPLAVDRMARFSFADLCEKPLGAADFLAIAERFDMVFVDHVPLLGPEKRNQIKRFIILVDTFYDHAVRLYISAAAMPEELLVHRRGAEGFEFDRTASRLFEMRSAEYLALHHEKRAAE
;
A
#
# COMPACT_ATOMS: atom_id res chain seq x y z
N MET A 1 -25.17 -25.73 -11.99
CA MET A 1 -23.84 -25.15 -12.27
C MET A 1 -23.16 -26.05 -13.28
N GLN A 2 -22.94 -25.56 -14.51
CA GLN A 2 -22.15 -26.31 -15.48
C GLN A 2 -20.69 -26.39 -14.99
N PRO A 3 -20.00 -27.53 -15.19
CA PRO A 3 -18.58 -27.64 -14.84
C PRO A 3 -17.81 -26.65 -15.71
N MET A 4 -16.95 -25.84 -15.10
CA MET A 4 -15.99 -25.04 -15.86
C MET A 4 -15.11 -25.99 -16.72
N PRO A 5 -14.87 -25.68 -18.00
CA PRO A 5 -14.02 -26.51 -18.86
C PRO A 5 -12.59 -26.61 -18.30
N ASP A 6 -12.01 -27.80 -18.43
CA ASP A 6 -10.65 -28.18 -18.01
C ASP A 6 -9.57 -27.57 -18.95
N TYR A 7 -9.51 -26.24 -19.04
CA TYR A 7 -8.64 -25.50 -19.98
C TYR A 7 -7.72 -24.45 -19.34
N ALA A 8 -7.44 -24.54 -18.03
CA ALA A 8 -6.41 -23.67 -17.43
C ALA A 8 -5.42 -24.48 -16.61
N LEU A 9 -4.34 -24.92 -17.25
CA LEU A 9 -3.22 -25.59 -16.57
C LEU A 9 -2.27 -24.57 -15.92
N SER A 10 -2.47 -23.27 -16.19
CA SER A 10 -1.60 -22.16 -15.80
C SER A 10 -2.38 -20.85 -15.64
N VAL A 11 -1.89 -19.95 -14.79
CA VAL A 11 -2.41 -18.59 -14.57
C VAL A 11 -2.32 -17.78 -15.86
N CYS A 12 -1.24 -17.92 -16.63
CA CYS A 12 -1.10 -17.27 -17.95
C CYS A 12 -2.20 -17.70 -18.92
N GLU A 13 -2.55 -18.99 -18.96
CA GLU A 13 -3.61 -19.51 -19.84
C GLU A 13 -4.98 -18.96 -19.44
N GLN A 14 -5.30 -18.95 -18.14
CA GLN A 14 -6.55 -18.38 -17.65
C GLN A 14 -6.63 -16.88 -17.96
N LEU A 15 -5.54 -16.14 -17.74
CA LEU A 15 -5.49 -14.71 -18.04
C LEU A 15 -5.70 -14.46 -19.55
N LYS A 16 -5.01 -15.22 -20.42
CA LYS A 16 -5.20 -15.15 -21.88
C LYS A 16 -6.64 -15.47 -22.29
N ALA A 17 -7.27 -16.47 -21.69
CA ALA A 17 -8.65 -16.84 -21.99
C ALA A 17 -9.64 -15.72 -21.64
N LEU A 18 -9.43 -15.05 -20.49
CA LEU A 18 -10.24 -13.91 -20.06
C LEU A 18 -10.01 -12.67 -20.95
N THR A 19 -8.79 -12.47 -21.43
CA THR A 19 -8.50 -11.41 -22.40
C THR A 19 -9.13 -11.71 -23.76
N ALA A 20 -9.07 -12.97 -24.22
CA ALA A 20 -9.66 -13.38 -25.50
C ALA A 20 -11.20 -13.33 -25.49
N SER A 21 -11.84 -13.55 -24.33
CA SER A 21 -13.29 -13.42 -24.18
C SER A 21 -13.77 -11.98 -24.01
N GLY A 22 -12.86 -11.01 -23.91
CA GLY A 22 -13.17 -9.60 -23.65
C GLY A 22 -13.56 -9.30 -22.20
N ALA A 23 -13.44 -10.27 -21.28
CA ALA A 23 -13.70 -10.07 -19.86
C ALA A 23 -12.60 -9.22 -19.17
N LEU A 24 -11.39 -9.20 -19.74
CA LEU A 24 -10.26 -8.38 -19.29
C LEU A 24 -9.55 -7.72 -20.48
N GLN A 25 -8.92 -6.57 -20.25
CA GLN A 25 -8.03 -5.96 -21.23
C GLN A 25 -6.63 -6.60 -21.20
N VAL A 26 -5.87 -6.45 -22.29
CA VAL A 26 -4.49 -6.94 -22.37
C VAL A 26 -3.60 -6.09 -21.46
N ASP A 27 -2.95 -6.70 -20.47
CA ASP A 27 -1.93 -6.07 -19.63
C ASP A 27 -0.67 -6.95 -19.59
N SER A 28 0.44 -6.42 -20.11
CA SER A 28 1.72 -7.13 -20.15
C SER A 28 2.33 -7.34 -18.76
N ALA A 29 2.12 -6.41 -17.83
CA ALA A 29 2.60 -6.54 -16.44
C ALA A 29 1.85 -7.65 -15.70
N GLN A 30 0.53 -7.76 -15.91
CA GLN A 30 -0.25 -8.89 -15.40
C GLN A 30 0.25 -10.22 -15.96
N MET A 31 0.64 -10.26 -17.24
CA MET A 31 1.21 -11.46 -17.85
C MET A 31 2.56 -11.85 -17.24
N ASP A 32 3.42 -10.89 -16.91
CA ASP A 32 4.72 -11.18 -16.29
C ASP A 32 4.58 -11.67 -14.84
N VAL A 33 3.64 -11.13 -14.08
CA VAL A 33 3.27 -11.66 -12.76
C VAL A 33 2.64 -13.05 -12.89
N ALA A 34 1.78 -13.27 -13.89
CA ALA A 34 1.20 -14.60 -14.16
C ALA A 34 2.28 -15.66 -14.47
N LYS A 35 3.34 -15.32 -15.21
CA LYS A 35 4.49 -16.22 -15.43
C LYS A 35 5.21 -16.56 -14.12
N SER A 36 5.34 -15.58 -13.24
CA SER A 36 5.96 -15.76 -11.91
C SER A 36 5.12 -16.67 -11.01
N LEU A 37 3.78 -16.53 -11.05
CA LEU A 37 2.85 -17.43 -10.37
C LEU A 37 2.90 -18.85 -10.98
N ASP A 38 3.01 -18.99 -12.29
CA ASP A 38 3.16 -20.28 -12.97
C ASP A 38 4.45 -21.01 -12.58
N ARG A 39 5.55 -20.28 -12.32
CA ARG A 39 6.77 -20.85 -11.72
C ARG A 39 6.48 -21.49 -10.36
N VAL A 40 5.78 -20.77 -9.48
CA VAL A 40 5.41 -21.29 -8.14
C VAL A 40 4.51 -22.51 -8.30
N LEU A 41 3.52 -22.44 -9.18
CA LEU A 41 2.59 -23.52 -9.47
C LEU A 41 3.31 -24.77 -9.97
N ALA A 42 4.28 -24.63 -10.88
CA ALA A 42 5.11 -25.72 -11.35
C ALA A 42 5.94 -26.35 -10.22
N GLY A 43 6.52 -25.52 -9.35
CA GLY A 43 7.21 -25.99 -8.14
C GLY A 43 6.31 -26.83 -7.24
N LEU A 44 5.08 -26.38 -7.00
CA LEU A 44 4.09 -27.10 -6.20
C LEU A 44 3.67 -28.42 -6.86
N LYS A 45 3.48 -28.45 -8.19
CA LYS A 45 3.17 -29.69 -8.95
C LYS A 45 4.29 -30.73 -8.86
N GLN A 46 5.55 -30.28 -8.84
CA GLN A 46 6.71 -31.17 -8.74
C GLN A 46 6.94 -31.72 -7.33
N ARG A 47 6.38 -31.05 -6.30
CA ARG A 47 6.37 -31.52 -4.91
C ARG A 47 5.41 -32.71 -4.80
N ARG A 48 5.88 -33.89 -5.25
CA ARG A 48 5.14 -35.15 -5.04
C ARG A 48 4.83 -35.28 -3.54
N PRO A 49 3.58 -35.59 -3.14
CA PRO A 49 3.36 -36.09 -1.80
C PRO A 49 4.28 -37.31 -1.64
N ALA A 50 4.97 -37.41 -0.51
CA ALA A 50 5.77 -38.59 -0.20
C ALA A 50 4.83 -39.80 -0.33
N ALA A 51 4.93 -40.51 -1.46
CA ALA A 51 4.21 -41.75 -1.66
C ALA A 51 4.65 -42.65 -0.51
N LYS A 52 3.66 -43.22 0.21
CA LYS A 52 3.87 -44.12 1.33
C LYS A 52 5.06 -45.03 1.01
N SER A 53 6.16 -44.85 1.75
CA SER A 53 7.34 -45.68 1.56
C SER A 53 6.97 -47.09 1.99
N SER A 54 6.67 -47.94 1.01
CA SER A 54 6.75 -49.39 1.16
C SER A 54 8.09 -49.74 1.80
N ALA A 55 8.08 -50.66 2.76
CA ALA A 55 9.16 -50.99 3.70
C ALA A 55 10.53 -51.40 3.08
N LEU A 56 10.67 -51.39 1.75
CA LEU A 56 11.88 -51.71 1.01
C LEU A 56 12.55 -50.49 0.34
N GLY A 57 11.96 -49.30 0.43
CA GLY A 57 12.48 -48.08 -0.22
C GLY A 57 13.70 -47.43 0.45
N TRP A 58 14.11 -47.91 1.64
CA TRP A 58 15.21 -47.32 2.40
C TRP A 58 16.59 -47.65 1.83
N LEU A 59 16.72 -48.74 1.06
CA LEU A 59 17.98 -49.17 0.44
C LEU A 59 18.34 -48.40 -0.85
N PHE A 60 17.41 -47.58 -1.37
CA PHE A 60 17.65 -46.70 -2.53
C PHE A 60 17.48 -45.21 -2.21
N ALA A 61 17.34 -44.84 -0.93
CA ALA A 61 17.30 -43.45 -0.48
C ALA A 61 18.72 -42.85 -0.46
N ALA A 62 19.38 -42.85 -1.63
CA ALA A 62 20.60 -42.10 -1.84
C ALA A 62 20.31 -40.62 -1.57
N LYS A 63 20.86 -40.12 -0.45
CA LYS A 63 21.15 -38.71 -0.12
C LYS A 63 20.46 -37.71 -1.05
N LYS A 64 19.13 -37.60 -0.94
CA LYS A 64 18.37 -36.64 -1.73
C LYS A 64 18.72 -35.28 -1.13
N LYS A 65 19.60 -34.53 -1.84
CA LYS A 65 19.90 -33.12 -1.57
C LYS A 65 18.61 -32.45 -1.13
N SER A 66 18.63 -31.77 0.02
CA SER A 66 17.52 -30.94 0.50
C SER A 66 16.95 -30.19 -0.70
N ALA A 67 15.73 -30.56 -1.11
CA ALA A 67 15.10 -29.92 -2.25
C ALA A 67 15.11 -28.42 -1.97
N VAL A 68 15.71 -27.63 -2.86
CA VAL A 68 15.67 -26.17 -2.78
C VAL A 68 14.21 -25.80 -2.59
N GLY A 69 13.89 -25.16 -1.46
CA GLY A 69 12.51 -24.84 -1.10
C GLY A 69 11.85 -24.04 -2.23
N ILE A 70 10.56 -24.30 -2.48
CA ILE A 70 9.80 -23.54 -3.48
C ILE A 70 9.76 -22.11 -2.99
N LYS A 71 10.46 -21.20 -3.68
CA LYS A 71 10.29 -19.77 -3.42
C LYS A 71 8.87 -19.35 -3.76
N GLY A 72 8.23 -18.70 -2.80
CA GLY A 72 6.93 -18.07 -2.94
C GLY A 72 6.97 -16.83 -3.83
N LEU A 73 5.92 -16.02 -3.77
CA LEU A 73 5.80 -14.79 -4.55
C LEU A 73 5.16 -13.67 -3.73
N TYR A 74 5.79 -12.50 -3.70
CA TYR A 74 5.24 -11.29 -3.12
C TYR A 74 4.94 -10.31 -4.25
N ILE A 75 3.66 -10.08 -4.51
CA ILE A 75 3.17 -9.20 -5.56
C ILE A 75 2.83 -7.86 -4.91
N HIS A 76 3.56 -6.80 -5.24
CA HIS A 76 3.22 -5.46 -4.79
C HIS A 76 2.83 -4.55 -5.95
N GLY A 77 2.10 -3.49 -5.62
CA GLY A 77 1.82 -2.39 -6.52
C GLY A 77 0.53 -1.68 -6.17
N SER A 78 0.11 -0.72 -6.98
CA SER A 78 -1.01 0.16 -6.69
C SER A 78 -2.37 -0.56 -6.61
N VAL A 79 -3.34 0.09 -5.95
CA VAL A 79 -4.72 -0.43 -5.82
C VAL A 79 -5.35 -0.61 -7.20
N GLY A 80 -6.20 -1.63 -7.37
CA GLY A 80 -6.93 -1.84 -8.63
C GLY A 80 -6.14 -2.50 -9.77
N ARG A 81 -4.83 -2.79 -9.61
CA ARG A 81 -3.99 -3.41 -10.66
C ARG A 81 -4.24 -4.91 -10.92
N GLY A 82 -5.14 -5.54 -10.16
CA GLY A 82 -5.48 -6.96 -10.32
C GLY A 82 -4.60 -7.95 -9.54
N LYS A 83 -3.87 -7.51 -8.51
CA LYS A 83 -3.01 -8.37 -7.67
C LYS A 83 -3.79 -9.54 -7.05
N THR A 84 -4.89 -9.22 -6.38
CA THR A 84 -5.78 -10.20 -5.73
C THR A 84 -6.36 -11.17 -6.76
N MET A 85 -6.79 -10.65 -7.91
CA MET A 85 -7.32 -11.48 -9.01
C MET A 85 -6.28 -12.52 -9.48
N LEU A 86 -5.03 -12.11 -9.73
CA LEU A 86 -3.96 -13.05 -10.15
C LEU A 86 -3.64 -14.07 -9.05
N MET A 87 -3.58 -13.64 -7.80
CA MET A 87 -3.38 -14.55 -6.66
C MET A 87 -4.54 -15.56 -6.55
N ASP A 88 -5.77 -15.15 -6.81
CA ASP A 88 -6.95 -16.01 -6.73
C ASP A 88 -6.95 -17.07 -7.83
N MET A 89 -6.60 -16.70 -9.06
CA MET A 89 -6.36 -17.65 -10.15
C MET A 89 -5.31 -18.70 -9.74
N PHE A 90 -4.18 -18.25 -9.20
CA PHE A 90 -3.14 -19.13 -8.69
C PHE A 90 -3.65 -20.05 -7.56
N PHE A 91 -4.35 -19.49 -6.58
CA PHE A 91 -4.84 -20.23 -5.42
C PHE A 91 -5.80 -21.34 -5.85
N LEU A 92 -6.70 -21.07 -6.80
CA LEU A 92 -7.63 -22.07 -7.32
C LEU A 92 -6.89 -23.22 -8.03
N MET A 93 -5.86 -22.91 -8.83
CA MET A 93 -5.07 -23.91 -9.56
C MET A 93 -4.05 -24.67 -8.73
N ALA A 94 -3.62 -24.12 -7.58
CA ALA A 94 -2.56 -24.71 -6.77
C ALA A 94 -2.91 -26.16 -6.38
N PRO A 95 -2.05 -27.16 -6.73
CA PRO A 95 -2.30 -28.59 -6.49
C PRO A 95 -2.01 -28.98 -5.03
N CYS A 96 -2.33 -28.09 -4.09
CA CYS A 96 -2.13 -28.28 -2.66
C CYS A 96 -3.49 -28.51 -1.99
N ARG A 97 -3.65 -29.64 -1.29
CA ARG A 97 -4.86 -29.91 -0.50
C ARG A 97 -4.95 -29.01 0.75
N LYS A 98 -3.80 -28.74 1.36
CA LYS A 98 -3.65 -27.91 2.56
C LYS A 98 -3.25 -26.50 2.14
N LYS A 99 -4.22 -25.66 1.82
CA LYS A 99 -4.00 -24.28 1.41
C LYS A 99 -4.99 -23.36 2.10
N ARG A 100 -4.54 -22.17 2.51
CA ARG A 100 -5.36 -21.15 3.15
C ARG A 100 -5.18 -19.82 2.44
N ARG A 101 -6.30 -19.19 2.11
CA ARG A 101 -6.40 -17.80 1.68
C ARG A 101 -7.04 -17.00 2.79
N ALA A 102 -6.47 -15.87 3.18
CA ALA A 102 -7.01 -14.98 4.21
C ALA A 102 -6.51 -13.56 4.01
N HIS A 103 -7.21 -12.57 4.56
CA HIS A 103 -6.61 -11.26 4.79
C HIS A 103 -5.54 -11.38 5.88
N PHE A 104 -4.46 -10.62 5.77
CA PHE A 104 -3.33 -10.76 6.69
C PHE A 104 -3.72 -10.49 8.17
N HIS A 105 -4.54 -9.48 8.43
CA HIS A 105 -4.99 -9.14 9.79
C HIS A 105 -5.83 -10.26 10.44
N GLU A 106 -6.68 -10.94 9.67
CA GLU A 106 -7.46 -12.09 10.16
C GLU A 106 -6.56 -13.27 10.53
N PHE A 107 -5.51 -13.49 9.74
CA PHE A 107 -4.50 -14.51 10.06
C PHE A 107 -3.75 -14.17 11.35
N MET A 108 -3.36 -12.91 11.54
CA MET A 108 -2.69 -12.47 12.77
C MET A 108 -3.57 -12.60 14.00
N ALA A 109 -4.86 -12.26 13.89
CA ALA A 109 -5.83 -12.48 14.97
C ALA A 109 -5.94 -13.97 15.38
N ASP A 110 -6.00 -14.89 14.40
CA ASP A 110 -5.96 -16.34 14.66
C ASP A 110 -4.65 -16.76 15.35
N VAL A 111 -3.51 -16.28 14.88
CA VAL A 111 -2.19 -16.53 15.50
C VAL A 111 -2.19 -16.10 16.97
N HIS A 112 -2.64 -14.88 17.27
CA HIS A 112 -2.70 -14.37 18.65
C HIS A 112 -3.62 -15.21 19.53
N ASN A 113 -4.78 -15.63 19.02
CA ASN A 113 -5.69 -16.51 19.73
C ASN A 113 -5.05 -17.87 20.06
N ARG A 114 -4.31 -18.47 19.10
CA ARG A 114 -3.59 -19.73 19.33
C ARG A 114 -2.45 -19.57 20.33
N ILE A 115 -1.73 -18.45 20.31
CA ILE A 115 -0.70 -18.12 21.30
C ILE A 115 -1.33 -18.01 22.69
N ALA A 116 -2.44 -17.29 22.82
CA ALA A 116 -3.15 -17.13 24.09
C ALA A 116 -3.65 -18.47 24.63
N ALA A 117 -4.25 -19.31 23.78
CA ALA A 117 -4.69 -20.66 24.15
C ALA A 117 -3.53 -21.54 24.61
N HIS A 118 -2.38 -21.49 23.92
CA HIS A 118 -1.19 -22.25 24.33
C HIS A 118 -0.64 -21.79 25.69
N ARG A 119 -0.61 -20.48 25.94
CA ARG A 119 -0.22 -19.91 27.24
C ARG A 119 -1.16 -20.34 28.37
N LEU A 120 -2.46 -20.46 28.10
CA LEU A 120 -3.42 -20.96 29.08
C LEU A 120 -3.16 -22.44 29.41
N LYS A 121 -2.92 -23.29 28.39
CA LYS A 121 -2.53 -24.70 28.60
C LYS A 121 -1.27 -24.84 29.45
N LEU A 122 -0.27 -23.98 29.23
CA LEU A 122 0.95 -23.96 30.04
C LEU A 122 0.64 -23.62 31.50
N LYS A 123 -0.21 -22.60 31.72
CA LYS A 123 -0.63 -22.16 33.06
C LYS A 123 -1.43 -23.24 33.81
N ASN A 124 -2.23 -24.02 33.08
CA ASN A 124 -2.99 -25.15 33.61
C ASN A 124 -2.15 -26.42 33.80
N GLY A 125 -0.87 -26.43 33.39
CA GLY A 125 -0.01 -27.61 33.46
C GLY A 125 -0.29 -28.67 32.39
N GLU A 126 -1.13 -28.38 31.40
CA GLU A 126 -1.48 -29.28 30.28
C GLU A 126 -0.35 -29.40 29.24
N THR A 127 0.59 -28.46 29.23
CA THR A 127 1.83 -28.52 28.43
C THR A 127 3.01 -28.03 29.25
N LYS A 128 4.20 -28.57 29.00
CA LYS A 128 5.48 -28.10 29.55
C LYS A 128 6.22 -27.17 28.57
N GLN A 129 5.71 -27.00 27.36
CA GLN A 129 6.34 -26.18 26.34
C GLN A 129 6.07 -24.69 26.66
N ALA A 130 7.12 -23.95 27.03
CA ALA A 130 6.98 -22.55 27.40
C ALA A 130 6.77 -21.64 26.17
N ASP A 131 7.48 -21.93 25.08
CA ASP A 131 7.41 -21.14 23.85
C ASP A 131 6.18 -21.56 23.00
N PRO A 132 5.20 -20.66 22.77
CA PRO A 132 4.05 -20.95 21.94
C PRO A 132 4.36 -20.97 20.44
N MET A 133 5.49 -20.44 19.97
CA MET A 133 5.74 -20.29 18.52
C MET A 133 5.84 -21.62 17.76
N PRO A 134 6.70 -22.59 18.15
CA PRO A 134 6.81 -23.86 17.43
C PRO A 134 5.50 -24.67 17.31
N PRO A 135 4.66 -24.81 18.37
CA PRO A 135 3.42 -25.57 18.28
C PRO A 135 2.34 -24.83 17.51
N VAL A 136 2.27 -23.50 17.61
CA VAL A 136 1.35 -22.69 16.79
C VAL A 136 1.71 -22.80 15.31
N ALA A 137 2.99 -22.67 14.95
CA ALA A 137 3.45 -22.83 13.58
C ALA A 137 3.23 -24.26 13.05
N ALA A 138 3.40 -25.29 13.88
CA ALA A 138 3.09 -26.67 13.51
C ALA A 138 1.61 -26.86 13.19
N ALA A 139 0.72 -26.37 14.06
CA ALA A 139 -0.73 -26.45 13.84
C ALA A 139 -1.16 -25.70 12.57
N LEU A 140 -0.62 -24.50 12.33
CA LEU A 140 -0.90 -23.73 11.11
C LEU A 140 -0.40 -24.46 9.85
N TYR A 141 0.78 -25.08 9.90
CA TYR A 141 1.32 -25.84 8.77
C TYR A 141 0.53 -27.13 8.50
N GLU A 142 0.00 -27.78 9.54
CA GLU A 142 -0.88 -28.93 9.39
C GLU A 142 -2.17 -28.60 8.64
N GLU A 143 -2.66 -27.36 8.77
CA GLU A 143 -3.83 -26.82 8.06
C GLU A 143 -3.48 -26.28 6.68
N ALA A 144 -2.34 -25.62 6.53
CA ALA A 144 -1.93 -24.93 5.31
C ALA A 144 -0.42 -25.04 5.04
N GLU A 145 -0.08 -25.80 4.00
CA GLU A 145 1.28 -25.85 3.42
C GLU A 145 1.52 -24.70 2.42
N LEU A 146 0.44 -24.14 1.87
CA LEU A 146 0.42 -22.93 1.05
C LEU A 146 -0.43 -21.86 1.74
N LEU A 147 0.19 -20.71 2.02
CA LEU A 147 -0.49 -19.51 2.52
C LEU A 147 -0.59 -18.49 1.39
N CYS A 148 -1.82 -18.03 1.12
CA CYS A 148 -2.09 -16.90 0.23
C CYS A 148 -2.66 -15.75 1.07
N PHE A 149 -1.90 -14.67 1.23
CA PHE A 149 -2.37 -13.48 1.95
C PHE A 149 -2.78 -12.37 1.00
N ASP A 150 -4.01 -11.92 1.16
CA ASP A 150 -4.44 -10.65 0.58
C ASP A 150 -4.11 -9.50 1.54
N GLU A 151 -3.81 -8.33 0.98
CA GLU A 151 -3.55 -7.09 1.72
C GLU A 151 -2.49 -7.26 2.82
N PHE A 152 -1.30 -7.77 2.46
CA PHE A 152 -0.20 -7.93 3.38
C PHE A 152 0.34 -6.56 3.83
N THR A 153 -0.12 -6.08 4.99
CA THR A 153 0.31 -4.85 5.63
C THR A 153 0.59 -5.10 7.11
N VAL A 154 1.57 -4.38 7.67
CA VAL A 154 1.92 -4.48 9.09
C VAL A 154 1.92 -3.06 9.66
N THR A 155 1.04 -2.81 10.62
CA THR A 155 0.89 -1.52 11.29
C THR A 155 1.01 -1.64 12.81
N ASP A 156 0.74 -2.81 13.39
CA ASP A 156 0.81 -3.05 14.83
C ASP A 156 2.20 -3.57 15.25
N ILE A 157 2.74 -3.01 16.33
CA ILE A 157 3.96 -3.46 16.98
C ILE A 157 3.86 -4.91 17.49
N ALA A 158 2.69 -5.33 17.97
CA ALA A 158 2.46 -6.67 18.49
C ALA A 158 2.67 -7.73 17.41
N ASP A 159 2.20 -7.46 16.20
CA ASP A 159 2.41 -8.29 15.02
C ASP A 159 3.87 -8.29 14.60
N ALA A 160 4.48 -7.11 14.50
CA ALA A 160 5.87 -6.95 14.11
C ALA A 160 6.82 -7.79 15.00
N MET A 161 6.55 -7.87 16.30
CA MET A 161 7.37 -8.62 17.26
C MET A 161 7.30 -10.15 17.07
N ILE A 162 6.20 -10.70 16.56
CA ILE A 162 6.02 -12.15 16.44
C ILE A 162 6.29 -12.69 15.04
N LEU A 163 6.16 -11.84 14.01
CA LEU A 163 6.24 -12.26 12.61
C LEU A 163 7.54 -12.96 12.23
N SER A 164 8.68 -12.40 12.64
CA SER A 164 10.00 -13.01 12.36
C SER A 164 10.07 -14.44 12.88
N ARG A 165 9.60 -14.66 14.13
CA ARG A 165 9.64 -15.98 14.78
C ARG A 165 8.64 -16.96 14.15
N LEU A 166 7.41 -16.50 13.92
CA LEU A 166 6.37 -17.32 13.31
C LEU A 166 6.77 -17.80 11.91
N PHE A 167 7.17 -16.87 11.04
CA PHE A 167 7.52 -17.21 9.66
C PHE A 167 8.83 -17.99 9.56
N SER A 168 9.78 -17.80 10.49
CA SER A 168 10.97 -18.66 10.56
C SER A 168 10.56 -20.12 10.75
N GLU A 169 9.64 -20.39 11.68
CA GLU A 169 9.13 -21.74 11.93
C GLU A 169 8.31 -22.28 10.74
N LEU A 170 7.43 -21.47 10.14
CA LEU A 170 6.63 -21.88 8.98
C LEU A 170 7.51 -22.20 7.77
N PHE A 171 8.47 -21.35 7.46
CA PHE A 171 9.39 -21.56 6.34
C PHE A 171 10.32 -22.75 6.56
N ALA A 172 10.79 -22.98 7.80
CA ALA A 172 11.56 -24.18 8.15
C ALA A 172 10.77 -25.49 7.94
N ARG A 173 9.44 -25.44 8.07
CA ARG A 173 8.54 -26.57 7.75
C ARG A 173 8.25 -26.72 6.24
N GLY A 174 8.72 -25.78 5.43
CA GLY A 174 8.50 -25.76 3.98
C GLY A 174 7.15 -25.17 3.59
N CYS A 175 6.59 -24.27 4.40
CA CYS A 175 5.44 -23.45 4.02
C CYS A 175 5.81 -22.57 2.83
N VAL A 176 4.93 -22.50 1.83
CA VAL A 176 5.07 -21.60 0.68
C VAL A 176 4.15 -20.41 0.87
N LEU A 177 4.66 -19.21 0.66
CA LEU A 177 3.91 -17.97 0.79
C LEU A 177 3.66 -17.33 -0.58
N VAL A 178 2.41 -17.00 -0.88
CA VAL A 178 2.07 -16.02 -1.91
C VAL A 178 1.35 -14.86 -1.23
N ALA A 179 1.74 -13.62 -1.50
CA ALA A 179 1.14 -12.45 -0.86
C ALA A 179 0.93 -11.33 -1.86
N THR A 180 -0.15 -10.56 -1.68
CA THR A 180 -0.40 -9.30 -2.39
C THR A 180 -0.28 -8.14 -1.41
N SER A 181 0.27 -7.00 -1.85
CA SER A 181 0.35 -5.79 -1.02
C SER A 181 0.34 -4.52 -1.87
N ASN A 182 0.01 -3.39 -1.25
CA ASN A 182 0.22 -2.07 -1.85
C ASN A 182 1.61 -1.49 -1.55
N VAL A 183 2.43 -2.19 -0.76
CA VAL A 183 3.72 -1.72 -0.29
C VAL A 183 4.78 -2.78 -0.59
N GLU A 184 5.96 -2.38 -1.03
CA GLU A 184 7.08 -3.32 -1.20
C GLU A 184 7.63 -3.79 0.17
N PRO A 185 8.29 -4.97 0.24
CA PRO A 185 8.72 -5.53 1.53
C PRO A 185 9.61 -4.63 2.38
N ASP A 186 10.49 -3.81 1.79
CA ASP A 186 11.37 -2.90 2.55
C ASP A 186 10.60 -1.79 3.25
N ASN A 187 9.43 -1.42 2.70
CA ASN A 187 8.61 -0.33 3.20
C ASN A 187 7.49 -0.85 4.12
N LEU A 188 7.44 -2.16 4.39
CA LEU A 188 6.57 -2.71 5.43
C LEU A 188 6.95 -2.14 6.79
N TYR A 189 5.94 -1.71 7.56
CA TYR A 189 6.12 -1.14 8.90
C TYR A 189 7.08 0.06 8.92
N THR A 190 7.07 0.88 7.85
CA THR A 190 7.74 2.18 7.82
C THR A 190 7.16 3.07 8.93
N ASP A 191 8.03 3.77 9.65
CA ASP A 191 7.71 4.58 10.85
C ASP A 191 7.12 3.82 12.05
N GLY A 192 7.06 2.49 11.97
CA GLY A 192 6.65 1.64 13.08
C GLY A 192 7.60 1.73 14.29
N LEU A 193 7.03 1.69 15.50
CA LEU A 193 7.81 1.67 16.74
C LEU A 193 8.82 0.52 16.73
N ASN A 194 10.09 0.85 17.03
CA ASN A 194 11.22 -0.09 17.02
C ASN A 194 11.38 -0.88 15.71
N ARG A 195 11.19 -0.23 14.54
CA ARG A 195 11.34 -0.84 13.21
C ARG A 195 12.60 -1.70 13.02
N SER A 196 13.71 -1.38 13.69
CA SER A 196 14.93 -2.20 13.67
C SER A 196 14.71 -3.67 14.07
N LEU A 197 13.75 -3.94 14.96
CA LEU A 197 13.36 -5.30 15.38
C LEU A 197 12.56 -6.04 14.29
N PHE A 198 11.96 -5.31 13.35
CA PHE A 198 11.17 -5.87 12.24
C PHE A 198 12.02 -6.17 11.00
N LEU A 199 13.14 -5.47 10.79
CA LEU A 199 14.04 -5.68 9.65
C LEU A 199 14.49 -7.15 9.44
N PRO A 200 14.76 -7.95 10.49
CA PRO A 200 15.04 -9.38 10.32
C PRO A 200 13.91 -10.16 9.63
N PHE A 201 12.64 -9.80 9.87
CA PHE A 201 11.51 -10.40 9.17
C PHE A 201 11.50 -10.03 7.69
N VAL A 202 11.76 -8.77 7.34
CA VAL A 202 11.87 -8.34 5.93
C VAL A 202 12.96 -9.13 5.20
N ALA A 203 14.13 -9.29 5.84
CA ALA A 203 15.22 -10.09 5.29
C ALA A 203 14.82 -11.57 5.11
N LEU A 204 14.16 -12.16 6.12
CA LEU A 204 13.64 -13.53 6.05
C LEU A 204 12.61 -13.68 4.92
N LEU A 205 11.66 -12.76 4.80
CA LEU A 205 10.62 -12.77 3.77
C LEU A 205 11.25 -12.82 2.38
N LYS A 206 12.21 -11.93 2.08
CA LYS A 206 12.91 -11.85 0.79
C LYS A 206 13.76 -13.09 0.45
N GLN A 207 14.17 -13.87 1.44
CA GLN A 207 14.85 -15.15 1.18
C GLN A 207 13.89 -16.21 0.64
N HIS A 208 12.62 -16.15 1.06
CA HIS A 208 11.62 -17.18 0.79
C HIS A 208 10.63 -16.82 -0.33
N VAL A 209 10.57 -15.56 -0.76
CA VAL A 209 9.71 -15.11 -1.86
C VAL A 209 10.50 -14.37 -2.93
N ASP A 210 10.07 -14.49 -4.19
CA ASP A 210 10.47 -13.53 -5.21
C ASP A 210 9.53 -12.30 -5.11
N VAL A 211 10.09 -11.10 -5.20
CA VAL A 211 9.33 -9.85 -5.14
C VAL A 211 9.08 -9.37 -6.56
N VAL A 212 7.81 -9.17 -6.92
CA VAL A 212 7.40 -8.71 -8.26
C VAL A 212 6.45 -7.52 -8.13
N THR A 213 6.60 -6.57 -9.06
CA THR A 213 5.80 -5.36 -9.12
C THR A 213 4.73 -5.51 -10.20
N LEU A 214 3.48 -5.18 -9.88
CA LEU A 214 2.34 -5.15 -10.82
C LEU A 214 1.97 -3.70 -11.19
N ASP A 215 2.98 -2.86 -11.35
CA ASP A 215 2.82 -1.48 -11.80
C ASP A 215 3.45 -1.31 -13.18
N SER A 216 2.83 -0.49 -14.01
CA SER A 216 3.49 -0.04 -15.23
C SER A 216 4.66 0.89 -14.86
N PRO A 217 5.71 1.01 -15.71
CA PRO A 217 6.76 2.02 -15.52
C PRO A 217 6.21 3.46 -15.37
N THR A 218 4.98 3.68 -15.83
CA THR A 218 4.22 4.94 -15.71
C THR A 218 3.65 5.12 -14.30
N ASP A 219 3.15 4.05 -13.67
CA ASP A 219 2.60 4.08 -12.31
C ASP A 219 3.71 4.14 -11.24
N TYR A 220 4.86 3.51 -11.47
CA TYR A 220 6.02 3.65 -10.57
C TYR A 220 6.53 5.10 -10.47
N ARG A 221 6.32 5.92 -11.52
CA ARG A 221 6.62 7.35 -11.51
C ARG A 221 5.60 8.16 -10.69
N MET A 222 4.34 7.71 -10.64
CA MET A 222 3.30 8.27 -9.78
C MET A 222 3.47 7.80 -8.32
N GLU A 223 3.93 6.56 -8.07
CA GLU A 223 4.22 6.03 -6.73
C GLU A 223 5.40 6.72 -6.04
N LYS A 224 6.45 7.13 -6.77
CA LYS A 224 7.51 7.95 -6.18
C LYS A 224 7.00 9.35 -5.73
N LEU A 225 5.90 9.84 -6.31
CA LEU A 225 5.20 11.04 -5.83
C LEU A 225 4.33 10.73 -4.61
N ASN A 226 3.75 9.53 -4.56
CA ASN A 226 2.88 9.08 -3.47
C ASN A 226 3.63 8.65 -2.20
N SER A 227 4.93 8.34 -2.31
CA SER A 227 5.84 8.02 -1.19
C SER A 227 6.57 9.24 -0.62
N GLN A 228 6.48 10.40 -1.27
CA GLN A 228 6.97 11.66 -0.71
C GLN A 228 5.86 12.29 0.15
N PRO A 229 6.19 12.76 1.37
CA PRO A 229 5.20 13.34 2.26
C PRO A 229 4.53 14.54 1.59
N VAL A 230 3.21 14.47 1.43
CA VAL A 230 2.41 15.56 0.86
C VAL A 230 2.21 16.74 1.82
N TYR A 231 2.76 16.63 3.04
CA TYR A 231 2.76 17.69 4.03
C TYR A 231 4.14 17.77 4.67
N LEU A 232 4.85 18.86 4.41
CA LEU A 232 6.24 19.08 4.79
C LEU A 232 6.34 20.13 5.90
N VAL A 233 6.98 19.77 7.01
CA VAL A 233 7.15 20.62 8.20
C VAL A 233 8.53 20.39 8.81
N PRO A 234 9.20 21.43 9.34
CA PRO A 234 8.85 22.85 9.25
C PRO A 234 9.32 23.46 7.91
N ILE A 235 8.96 24.72 7.66
CA ILE A 235 9.57 25.50 6.57
C ILE A 235 11.08 25.62 6.84
N ASN A 236 11.89 24.99 5.99
CA ASN A 236 13.35 25.04 6.01
C ASN A 236 13.90 24.61 4.63
N GLU A 237 15.19 24.84 4.40
CA GLU A 237 15.84 24.51 3.12
C GLU A 237 15.70 23.03 2.73
N HIS A 238 15.75 22.12 3.70
CA HIS A 238 15.62 20.68 3.44
C HIS A 238 14.23 20.33 2.88
N ASN A 239 13.18 20.88 3.47
CA ASN A 239 11.80 20.64 3.06
C ASN A 239 11.45 21.42 1.78
N ASP A 240 12.08 22.57 1.53
CA ASP A 240 11.96 23.25 0.24
C ASP A 240 12.55 22.41 -0.89
N MET A 241 13.72 21.80 -0.65
CA MET A 241 14.32 20.85 -1.60
C MET A 241 13.43 19.61 -1.82
N ALA A 242 12.78 19.10 -0.77
CA ALA A 242 11.85 17.98 -0.89
C ALA A 242 10.60 18.35 -1.70
N MET A 243 10.04 19.55 -1.47
CA MET A 243 8.90 20.10 -2.22
C MET A 243 9.27 20.30 -3.71
N GLU A 244 10.47 20.82 -3.98
CA GLU A 244 10.99 20.99 -5.34
C GLU A 244 11.22 19.64 -6.04
N ALA A 245 11.70 18.63 -5.31
CA ALA A 245 11.87 17.28 -5.83
C ALA A 245 10.51 16.67 -6.19
N SER A 246 9.49 16.79 -5.32
CA SER A 246 8.12 16.36 -5.61
C SER A 246 7.55 17.05 -6.84
N TRP A 247 7.71 18.38 -6.94
CA TRP A 247 7.25 19.17 -8.08
C TRP A 247 7.95 18.77 -9.38
N THR A 248 9.27 18.75 -9.40
CA THR A 248 10.09 18.37 -10.56
C THR A 248 9.75 16.97 -11.05
N GLN A 249 9.52 16.06 -10.12
CA GLN A 249 9.09 14.72 -10.44
C GLN A 249 7.70 14.73 -11.11
N ALA A 250 6.73 15.50 -10.59
CA ALA A 250 5.38 15.61 -11.17
C ALA A 250 5.41 16.12 -12.61
N LEU A 251 6.32 17.06 -12.89
CA LEU A 251 6.47 17.65 -14.22
C LEU A 251 6.86 16.63 -15.29
N HIS A 252 7.54 15.52 -14.96
CA HIS A 252 8.06 14.55 -15.93
C HIS A 252 8.86 15.21 -17.07
N GLY A 253 9.65 16.24 -16.76
CA GLY A 253 10.44 17.00 -17.75
C GLY A 253 9.64 17.99 -18.60
N ARG A 254 8.32 18.11 -18.40
CA ARG A 254 7.52 19.17 -19.00
C ARG A 254 7.84 20.52 -18.35
N LYS A 255 7.68 21.59 -19.11
CA LYS A 255 7.90 22.95 -18.62
C LYS A 255 6.61 23.50 -18.03
N ALA A 256 6.62 23.83 -16.74
CA ALA A 256 5.56 24.61 -16.13
C ALA A 256 5.64 26.07 -16.58
N LEU A 257 4.50 26.66 -16.91
CA LEU A 257 4.37 28.05 -17.33
C LEU A 257 3.23 28.72 -16.55
N PRO A 258 3.28 30.04 -16.35
CA PRO A 258 2.15 30.76 -15.80
C PRO A 258 0.90 30.59 -16.66
N LEU A 259 -0.26 30.51 -16.01
CA LEU A 259 -1.56 30.37 -16.64
C LEU A 259 -2.59 31.25 -15.92
N ASP A 260 -3.53 31.83 -16.66
CA ASP A 260 -4.66 32.55 -16.07
C ASP A 260 -5.96 31.77 -16.26
N ILE A 261 -6.69 31.53 -15.17
CA ILE A 261 -8.05 30.95 -15.24
C ILE A 261 -9.04 32.10 -15.46
N PRO A 262 -9.81 32.11 -16.58
CA PRO A 262 -10.79 33.15 -16.84
C PRO A 262 -11.97 33.04 -15.89
N MET A 263 -12.33 34.17 -15.28
CA MET A 263 -13.50 34.34 -14.43
C MET A 263 -14.39 35.45 -14.98
N LYS A 264 -15.60 35.62 -14.44
CA LYS A 264 -16.50 36.71 -14.84
C LYS A 264 -15.89 38.07 -14.49
N GLY A 265 -15.27 38.72 -15.48
CA GLY A 265 -14.70 40.06 -15.36
C GLY A 265 -13.33 40.15 -14.67
N ARG A 266 -12.67 39.02 -14.40
CA ARG A 266 -11.31 38.96 -13.84
C ARG A 266 -10.63 37.64 -14.21
N HIS A 267 -9.38 37.47 -13.79
CA HIS A 267 -8.62 36.24 -13.96
C HIS A 267 -8.00 35.79 -12.63
N ILE A 268 -7.84 34.48 -12.44
CA ILE A 268 -7.03 33.91 -11.37
C ILE A 268 -5.66 33.59 -11.94
N HIS A 269 -4.64 34.29 -11.45
CA HIS A 269 -3.26 34.05 -11.87
C HIS A 269 -2.68 32.81 -11.18
N VAL A 270 -2.25 31.84 -11.98
CA VAL A 270 -1.56 30.62 -11.56
C VAL A 270 -0.08 30.78 -11.90
N PRO A 271 0.83 30.95 -10.91
CA PRO A 271 2.24 31.22 -11.17
C PRO A 271 2.93 30.14 -11.98
N LEU A 272 2.64 28.87 -11.67
CA LEU A 272 3.19 27.71 -12.35
C LEU A 272 2.08 26.69 -12.57
N ALA A 273 1.84 26.36 -13.83
CA ALA A 273 0.89 25.33 -14.22
C ALA A 273 1.47 24.45 -15.34
N VAL A 274 1.07 23.19 -15.33
CA VAL A 274 1.27 22.25 -16.44
C VAL A 274 0.14 21.23 -16.43
N ASP A 275 -0.45 20.95 -17.59
CA ASP A 275 -1.57 20.02 -17.72
C ASP A 275 -2.68 20.27 -16.68
N ARG A 276 -2.88 19.35 -15.73
CA ARG A 276 -3.83 19.44 -14.61
C ARG A 276 -3.13 19.60 -13.24
N MET A 277 -1.94 20.19 -13.23
CA MET A 277 -1.15 20.46 -12.03
C MET A 277 -0.86 21.95 -11.89
N ALA A 278 -0.90 22.45 -10.67
CA ALA A 278 -0.59 23.84 -10.36
C ALA A 278 0.25 23.97 -9.09
N ARG A 279 1.05 25.04 -9.02
CA ARG A 279 1.84 25.40 -7.84
C ARG A 279 1.67 26.87 -7.50
N PHE A 280 1.41 27.13 -6.23
CA PHE A 280 1.12 28.44 -5.66
C PHE A 280 1.92 28.63 -4.37
N SER A 281 2.22 29.88 -4.02
CA SER A 281 2.53 30.22 -2.63
C SER A 281 1.26 30.40 -1.80
N PHE A 282 1.37 30.32 -0.48
CA PHE A 282 0.27 30.72 0.42
C PHE A 282 -0.22 32.15 0.13
N ALA A 283 0.69 33.07 -0.21
CA ALA A 283 0.32 34.46 -0.53
C ALA A 283 -0.56 34.55 -1.78
N ASP A 284 -0.30 33.71 -2.79
CA ASP A 284 -1.10 33.67 -4.02
C ASP A 284 -2.56 33.28 -3.77
N LEU A 285 -2.79 32.39 -2.80
CA LEU A 285 -4.11 31.84 -2.52
C LEU A 285 -4.86 32.56 -1.41
N CYS A 286 -4.16 32.90 -0.32
CA CYS A 286 -4.78 33.37 0.92
C CYS A 286 -4.58 34.86 1.18
N GLU A 287 -3.55 35.50 0.63
CA GLU A 287 -3.31 36.95 0.81
C GLU A 287 -3.96 37.79 -0.30
N LYS A 288 -4.26 37.19 -1.45
CA LYS A 288 -5.07 37.78 -2.53
C LYS A 288 -6.57 37.64 -2.29
N PRO A 289 -7.44 38.49 -2.87
CA PRO A 289 -8.89 38.47 -2.66
C PRO A 289 -9.59 37.32 -3.41
N LEU A 290 -9.16 36.09 -3.15
CA LEU A 290 -9.83 34.87 -3.63
C LEU A 290 -10.92 34.43 -2.64
N GLY A 291 -11.94 33.76 -3.17
CA GLY A 291 -13.04 33.19 -2.39
C GLY A 291 -13.47 31.81 -2.91
N ALA A 292 -14.59 31.29 -2.38
CA ALA A 292 -15.05 29.92 -2.66
C ALA A 292 -15.17 29.60 -4.17
N ALA A 293 -15.74 30.52 -4.96
CA ALA A 293 -15.86 30.33 -6.42
C ALA A 293 -14.50 30.22 -7.11
N ASP A 294 -13.46 30.89 -6.60
CA ASP A 294 -12.11 30.82 -7.15
C ASP A 294 -11.46 29.49 -6.85
N PHE A 295 -11.53 29.04 -5.60
CA PHE A 295 -10.98 27.74 -5.21
C PHE A 295 -11.70 26.59 -5.91
N LEU A 296 -13.00 26.72 -6.18
CA LEU A 296 -13.75 25.76 -6.99
C LEU A 296 -13.22 25.70 -8.42
N ALA A 297 -13.03 26.85 -9.08
CA ALA A 297 -12.47 26.87 -10.44
C ALA A 297 -11.04 26.30 -10.48
N ILE A 298 -10.24 26.51 -9.44
CA ILE A 298 -8.92 25.89 -9.31
C ILE A 298 -9.05 24.36 -9.18
N ALA A 299 -9.96 23.87 -8.33
CA ALA A 299 -10.19 22.44 -8.09
C ALA A 299 -10.79 21.68 -9.28
N GLU A 300 -11.57 22.38 -10.12
CA GLU A 300 -12.08 21.86 -11.40
C GLU A 300 -10.98 21.82 -12.47
N ARG A 301 -10.09 22.84 -12.47
CA ARG A 301 -9.01 22.96 -13.45
C ARG A 301 -7.83 22.03 -13.18
N PHE A 302 -7.54 21.75 -11.92
CA PHE A 302 -6.35 21.02 -11.49
C PHE A 302 -6.69 19.88 -10.53
N ASP A 303 -6.07 18.72 -10.77
CA ASP A 303 -6.22 17.54 -9.93
C ASP A 303 -5.16 17.48 -8.84
N MET A 304 -4.02 18.14 -9.06
CA MET A 304 -2.89 18.18 -8.14
C MET A 304 -2.44 19.62 -7.93
N VAL A 305 -2.36 20.03 -6.67
CA VAL A 305 -2.00 21.41 -6.31
C VAL A 305 -0.91 21.41 -5.24
N PHE A 306 0.14 22.18 -5.50
CA PHE A 306 1.23 22.45 -4.56
C PHE A 306 1.02 23.83 -3.94
N VAL A 307 1.10 23.90 -2.61
CA VAL A 307 1.00 25.15 -1.84
C VAL A 307 2.24 25.31 -0.98
N ASP A 308 3.09 26.26 -1.36
CA ASP A 308 4.34 26.52 -0.66
C ASP A 308 4.14 27.51 0.50
N HIS A 309 4.90 27.28 1.58
CA HIS A 309 5.14 28.22 2.68
C HIS A 309 3.87 28.69 3.42
N VAL A 310 3.03 27.76 3.86
CA VAL A 310 1.90 28.07 4.74
C VAL A 310 2.44 28.52 6.12
N PRO A 311 2.27 29.78 6.51
CA PRO A 311 2.84 30.30 7.75
C PRO A 311 2.04 29.85 8.96
N LEU A 312 2.56 30.10 10.17
CA LEU A 312 1.73 30.11 11.37
C LEU A 312 0.61 31.13 11.20
N LEU A 313 -0.60 30.73 11.59
CA LEU A 313 -1.81 31.50 11.43
C LEU A 313 -2.16 32.16 12.76
N GLY A 314 -1.73 33.40 12.93
CA GLY A 314 -2.04 34.24 14.07
C GLY A 314 -3.38 34.99 13.93
N PRO A 315 -3.88 35.59 15.02
CA PRO A 315 -5.17 36.32 15.03
C PRO A 315 -5.21 37.51 14.05
N GLU A 316 -4.05 38.07 13.70
CA GLU A 316 -3.92 39.14 12.70
C GLU A 316 -4.22 38.67 11.26
N LYS A 317 -4.19 37.36 11.01
CA LYS A 317 -4.39 36.74 9.69
C LYS A 317 -5.82 36.21 9.48
N ARG A 318 -6.82 36.82 10.11
CA ARG A 318 -8.22 36.34 10.11
C ARG A 318 -8.79 36.07 8.72
N ASN A 319 -8.54 36.96 7.75
CA ASN A 319 -9.04 36.78 6.37
C ASN A 319 -8.32 35.63 5.66
N GLN A 320 -7.01 35.51 5.87
CA GLN A 320 -6.18 34.44 5.32
C GLN A 320 -6.58 33.09 5.92
N ILE A 321 -6.88 33.02 7.22
CA ILE A 321 -7.39 31.82 7.90
C ILE A 321 -8.68 31.36 7.24
N LYS A 322 -9.66 32.26 7.09
CA LYS A 322 -10.94 31.91 6.45
C LYS A 322 -10.76 31.43 5.01
N ARG A 323 -9.91 32.09 4.23
CA ARG A 323 -9.59 31.65 2.86
C ARG A 323 -8.92 30.29 2.84
N PHE A 324 -8.00 30.02 3.76
CA PHE A 324 -7.34 28.73 3.87
C PHE A 324 -8.32 27.60 4.24
N ILE A 325 -9.24 27.85 5.17
CA ILE A 325 -10.33 26.92 5.51
C ILE A 325 -11.15 26.61 4.25
N ILE A 326 -11.63 27.64 3.54
CA ILE A 326 -12.44 27.45 2.32
C ILE A 326 -11.65 26.70 1.23
N LEU A 327 -10.37 27.02 1.06
CA LEU A 327 -9.47 26.35 0.11
C LEU A 327 -9.37 24.86 0.40
N VAL A 328 -9.01 24.50 1.63
CA VAL A 328 -8.85 23.10 2.06
C VAL A 328 -10.17 22.35 1.94
N ASP A 329 -11.28 22.96 2.36
CA ASP A 329 -12.61 22.39 2.23
C ASP A 329 -12.96 22.07 0.77
N THR A 330 -12.73 23.04 -0.12
CA THR A 330 -13.01 22.88 -1.55
C THR A 330 -12.15 21.78 -2.17
N PHE A 331 -10.85 21.78 -1.86
CA PHE A 331 -9.93 20.76 -2.39
C PHE A 331 -10.25 19.37 -1.84
N TYR A 332 -10.62 19.29 -0.56
CA TYR A 332 -11.04 18.05 0.06
C TYR A 332 -12.25 17.44 -0.66
N ASP A 333 -13.32 18.23 -0.83
CA ASP A 333 -14.59 17.79 -1.41
C ASP A 333 -14.43 17.37 -2.89
N HIS A 334 -13.53 18.05 -3.63
CA HIS A 334 -13.19 17.74 -5.02
C HIS A 334 -12.08 16.69 -5.19
N ALA A 335 -11.68 16.01 -4.12
CA ALA A 335 -10.62 15.00 -4.14
C ALA A 335 -9.33 15.50 -4.84
N VAL A 336 -8.90 16.73 -4.56
CA VAL A 336 -7.66 17.29 -5.12
C VAL A 336 -6.46 16.74 -4.35
N ARG A 337 -5.43 16.30 -5.06
CA ARG A 337 -4.17 15.88 -4.45
C ARG A 337 -3.35 17.10 -4.04
N LEU A 338 -3.36 17.39 -2.74
CA LEU A 338 -2.76 18.61 -2.17
C LEU A 338 -1.39 18.33 -1.55
N TYR A 339 -0.35 18.99 -2.07
CA TYR A 339 0.99 19.05 -1.48
C TYR A 339 1.17 20.38 -0.75
N ILE A 340 1.65 20.36 0.49
CA ILE A 340 1.82 21.56 1.32
C ILE A 340 3.20 21.57 1.98
N SER A 341 3.88 22.73 1.96
CA SER A 341 4.92 23.04 2.95
C SER A 341 4.39 24.05 3.97
N ALA A 342 4.58 23.78 5.27
CA ALA A 342 3.97 24.55 6.35
C ALA A 342 4.91 24.77 7.53
N ALA A 343 4.68 25.86 8.26
CA ALA A 343 5.48 26.23 9.42
C ALA A 343 5.31 25.26 10.60
N ALA A 344 4.17 24.58 10.69
CA ALA A 344 3.84 23.62 11.75
C ALA A 344 2.87 22.53 11.25
N MET A 345 2.70 21.48 12.05
CA MET A 345 1.68 20.44 11.81
C MET A 345 0.25 21.05 11.83
N PRO A 346 -0.74 20.43 11.16
CA PRO A 346 -2.10 21.00 11.04
C PRO A 346 -2.72 21.40 12.38
N GLU A 347 -2.45 20.65 13.44
CA GLU A 347 -2.93 20.89 14.79
C GLU A 347 -2.29 22.13 15.45
N GLU A 348 -1.06 22.49 15.06
CA GLU A 348 -0.29 23.61 15.61
C GLU A 348 -0.26 24.83 14.68
N LEU A 349 -0.83 24.70 13.48
CA LEU A 349 -0.77 25.74 12.45
C LEU A 349 -1.56 27.00 12.83
N LEU A 350 -2.66 26.85 13.60
CA LEU A 350 -3.42 27.97 14.18
C LEU A 350 -2.90 28.29 15.58
N VAL A 351 -2.29 29.47 15.76
CA VAL A 351 -1.62 29.85 17.00
C VAL A 351 -2.62 30.07 18.15
N HIS A 352 -3.87 30.45 17.86
CA HIS A 352 -4.90 30.76 18.86
C HIS A 352 -6.22 30.04 18.57
N ARG A 353 -6.43 28.88 19.22
CA ARG A 353 -7.63 28.04 19.09
C ARG A 353 -8.75 28.46 20.06
N ARG A 354 -9.38 29.61 19.88
CA ARG A 354 -10.54 30.03 20.71
C ARG A 354 -11.69 30.56 19.85
N GLY A 355 -12.92 30.23 20.24
CA GLY A 355 -14.15 30.67 19.55
C GLY A 355 -14.46 29.86 18.29
N ALA A 356 -15.46 30.31 17.52
CA ALA A 356 -15.96 29.61 16.33
C ALA A 356 -14.87 29.32 15.28
N GLU A 357 -13.90 30.22 15.13
CA GLU A 357 -12.79 30.07 14.18
C GLU A 357 -11.84 28.92 14.56
N GLY A 358 -11.70 28.62 15.85
CA GLY A 358 -10.95 27.44 16.30
C GLY A 358 -11.63 26.13 15.91
N PHE A 359 -12.95 26.05 16.08
CA PHE A 359 -13.73 24.85 15.71
C PHE A 359 -13.75 24.60 14.19
N GLU A 360 -13.90 25.66 13.39
CA GLU A 360 -13.80 25.56 11.92
C GLU A 360 -12.41 25.09 11.48
N PHE A 361 -11.37 25.54 12.18
CA PHE A 361 -10.00 25.12 11.88
C PHE A 361 -9.69 23.69 12.33
N ASP A 362 -10.30 23.18 13.40
CA ASP A 362 -10.14 21.78 13.82
C ASP A 362 -10.60 20.81 12.72
N ARG A 363 -11.72 21.14 12.05
CA ARG A 363 -12.19 20.39 10.88
C ARG A 363 -11.20 20.48 9.72
N THR A 364 -10.62 21.67 9.50
CA THR A 364 -9.58 21.89 8.48
C THR A 364 -8.35 21.04 8.77
N ALA A 365 -7.92 20.97 10.03
CA ALA A 365 -6.80 20.13 10.45
C ALA A 365 -7.09 18.63 10.21
N SER A 366 -8.30 18.14 10.56
CA SER A 366 -8.71 16.75 10.26
C SER A 366 -8.64 16.44 8.77
N ARG A 367 -9.18 17.34 7.92
CA ARG A 367 -9.11 17.18 6.46
C ARG A 367 -7.68 17.13 5.96
N LEU A 368 -6.80 18.02 6.43
CA LEU A 368 -5.38 18.00 6.08
C LEU A 368 -4.70 16.68 6.50
N PHE A 369 -5.08 16.09 7.64
CA PHE A 369 -4.64 14.77 8.04
C PHE A 369 -5.14 13.67 7.11
N GLU A 370 -6.43 13.65 6.82
CA GLU A 370 -7.06 12.68 5.93
C GLU A 370 -6.47 12.77 4.51
N MET A 371 -6.20 13.96 3.99
CA MET A 371 -5.60 14.16 2.67
C MET A 371 -4.19 13.56 2.53
N ARG A 372 -3.54 13.22 3.65
CA ARG A 372 -2.25 12.50 3.68
C ARG A 372 -2.41 10.98 3.65
N SER A 373 -3.62 10.47 3.86
CA SER A 373 -3.87 9.03 4.01
C SER A 373 -3.87 8.30 2.67
N ALA A 374 -3.66 6.98 2.71
CA ALA A 374 -3.72 6.13 1.53
C ALA A 374 -5.16 6.02 1.00
N GLU A 375 -6.15 6.09 1.90
CA GLU A 375 -7.58 6.07 1.57
C GLU A 375 -7.96 7.31 0.75
N TYR A 376 -7.50 8.49 1.14
CA TYR A 376 -7.77 9.71 0.38
C TYR A 376 -7.06 9.70 -0.98
N LEU A 377 -5.86 9.13 -1.06
CA LEU A 377 -5.18 8.92 -2.34
C LEU A 377 -5.97 7.97 -3.25
N ALA A 378 -6.52 6.88 -2.71
CA ALA A 378 -7.38 5.98 -3.46
C ALA A 378 -8.66 6.70 -3.95
N LEU A 379 -9.30 7.51 -3.09
CA LEU A 379 -10.46 8.33 -3.45
C LEU A 379 -10.13 9.33 -4.58
N HIS A 380 -8.98 9.99 -4.52
CA HIS A 380 -8.49 10.86 -5.58
C HIS A 380 -8.39 10.10 -6.91
N HIS A 381 -7.75 8.93 -6.92
CA HIS A 381 -7.63 8.11 -8.12
C HIS A 381 -8.99 7.65 -8.66
N GLU A 382 -9.89 7.23 -7.78
CA GLU A 382 -11.25 6.81 -8.16
C GLU A 382 -12.02 7.95 -8.85
N LYS A 383 -12.05 9.15 -8.24
CA LYS A 383 -12.76 10.29 -8.81
C LYS A 383 -12.16 10.75 -10.14
N ARG A 384 -10.83 10.75 -10.27
CA ARG A 384 -10.15 11.23 -11.48
C ARG A 384 -10.07 10.21 -12.61
N ALA A 385 -10.30 8.92 -12.32
CA ALA A 385 -10.46 7.90 -13.35
C ALA A 385 -11.87 7.90 -13.98
N ALA A 386 -12.85 8.50 -13.30
CA ALA A 386 -14.24 8.58 -13.76
C ALA A 386 -14.55 9.81 -14.63
N GLU A 387 -13.63 10.78 -14.69
CA GLU A 387 -13.67 12.01 -15.52
C GLU A 387 -12.83 11.83 -16.78
#